data_AF-A0A484M8N6-F1
#
_entry.id   AF-A0A484M8N6-F1
#
_cell.length_a   1.000
_cell.length_b   1.000
_cell.length_c   1.000
_cell.angle_alpha   90.00
_cell.angle_beta   90.00
_cell.angle_gamma   90.00
#
_symmetry.space_group_name_H-M   'P 1'
#
loop_
_entity.id
_entity.type
_entity.pdbx_description
1 polymer ?
#
loop_
_entity_poly.entity_id
_entity_poly.type
_entity_poly.pdbx_seq_one_letter_code
_entity_poly.pdbx_strand_id
1 'polypeptide(L)'
;MWKDKRGDCQIDKKDQPLYLSKHSFNDLSHVCPVVFIYLLKECYVHGTRKSSPKFRALQQVLVQGFQNGPQPGPAVFAAQCFYVLPIINVYLQGFSHLIISSFERFLKMESTQTNIFDAKIWSAKLFVNIARCRLNYDEKILVKIVDVFKVDLSNIGKAICGSHVNSEIGRQTAEIFVQQYILKLIERSSYTSAVFLLEHFSIRELEDSFLLRLMDSKEYKAAERWATFMGKQHLCVLVQECFDRKLDSYAYEVIRKNNMREEFPVVYHQRKERKLKKLAEKGCWDVAEARTHNDRQLLQYLVYLAMEAGYRDKVKELCNRYSLEGFANIKDLKRSVEQSHYLELKDFSIEEVVWVDNVNGLLDTTCHIEKCKVVGLDCEWKLNDQKGGLHNKVK
;
A
#
# COMPACT_ATOMS: atom_id res chain seq x y z
N MET A 1 17.74 -25.75 14.21
CA MET A 1 18.33 -24.74 15.11
C MET A 1 17.89 -25.18 16.50
N TRP A 2 18.47 -26.14 17.19
CA TRP A 2 19.87 -26.52 17.43
C TRP A 2 19.80 -27.93 18.03
N LYS A 3 20.83 -28.78 17.94
CA LYS A 3 20.89 -29.98 18.79
C LYS A 3 21.74 -29.62 20.01
N ASP A 4 21.09 -29.49 21.16
CA ASP A 4 21.77 -29.40 22.45
C ASP A 4 22.28 -30.80 22.77
N LYS A 5 23.60 -31.02 22.64
CA LYS A 5 24.24 -32.24 23.15
C LYS A 5 24.94 -31.87 24.45
N ARG A 6 24.20 -31.91 25.55
CA ARG A 6 24.78 -32.20 26.85
C ARG A 6 24.77 -33.71 27.03
N GLY A 7 25.96 -34.30 26.99
CA GLY A 7 26.22 -35.71 27.18
C GLY A 7 27.72 -35.91 27.11
N ASP A 8 28.25 -36.51 28.17
CA ASP A 8 29.64 -36.51 28.58
C ASP A 8 30.68 -36.98 27.55
N CYS A 9 31.90 -36.51 27.83
CA CYS A 9 33.20 -37.12 27.55
C CYS A 9 33.89 -36.89 26.19
N GLN A 10 35.15 -36.46 26.38
CA GLN A 10 36.37 -36.66 25.59
C GLN A 10 36.57 -35.84 24.32
N ILE A 11 37.63 -35.03 24.41
CA ILE A 11 38.24 -34.25 23.34
C ILE A 11 38.88 -35.23 22.37
N ASP A 12 38.30 -35.36 21.17
CA ASP A 12 38.98 -35.97 20.04
C ASP A 12 39.20 -34.89 18.97
N LYS A 13 40.48 -34.63 18.69
CA LYS A 13 40.95 -33.60 17.75
C LYS A 13 40.81 -34.12 16.33
N LYS A 14 39.73 -33.76 15.64
CA LYS A 14 39.64 -33.71 14.16
C LYS A 14 38.47 -32.82 13.74
N ASP A 15 38.78 -31.71 13.08
CA ASP A 15 37.89 -30.82 12.31
C ASP A 15 36.45 -30.67 12.81
N GLN A 16 36.29 -30.13 14.01
CA GLN A 16 34.97 -29.67 14.45
C GLN A 16 34.66 -28.33 13.76
N PRO A 17 33.56 -28.21 12.98
CA PRO A 17 33.09 -26.89 12.57
C PRO A 17 32.84 -26.07 13.83
N LEU A 18 33.35 -24.84 13.89
CA LEU A 18 33.13 -23.92 15.00
C LEU A 18 31.62 -23.80 15.26
N TYR A 19 31.12 -24.57 16.23
CA TYR A 19 29.73 -24.47 16.68
C TYR A 19 29.62 -23.16 17.45
N LEU A 20 29.29 -22.10 16.72
CA LEU A 20 28.91 -20.79 17.22
C LEU A 20 27.83 -20.98 18.28
N SER A 21 28.18 -20.94 19.57
CA SER A 21 27.24 -21.23 20.63
C SER A 21 26.10 -20.19 20.62
N LYS A 22 24.89 -20.61 21.01
CA LYS A 22 23.73 -19.72 21.18
C LYS A 22 24.05 -18.51 22.09
N HIS A 23 25.07 -18.63 22.95
CA HIS A 23 25.53 -17.56 23.85
C HIS A 23 26.25 -16.41 23.11
N SER A 24 27.01 -16.68 22.05
CA SER A 24 27.85 -15.67 21.39
C SER A 24 27.06 -14.60 20.61
N PHE A 25 25.80 -14.86 20.31
CA PHE A 25 24.89 -13.90 19.68
C PHE A 25 23.87 -13.29 20.64
N ASN A 26 23.57 -14.01 21.73
CA ASN A 26 22.65 -13.52 22.72
C ASN A 26 23.33 -12.43 23.55
N ASP A 27 24.61 -12.57 23.88
CA ASP A 27 25.34 -11.53 24.62
C ASP A 27 26.21 -10.70 23.67
N LEU A 28 25.77 -9.47 23.37
CA LEU A 28 26.53 -8.49 22.60
C LEU A 28 27.27 -7.47 23.49
N SER A 29 27.25 -7.61 24.82
CA SER A 29 27.83 -6.63 25.74
C SER A 29 29.34 -6.44 25.56
N HIS A 30 30.05 -7.46 25.07
CA HIS A 30 31.50 -7.42 24.82
C HIS A 30 31.90 -7.73 23.36
N VAL A 31 30.92 -7.85 22.46
CA VAL A 31 31.19 -8.16 21.06
C VAL A 31 31.32 -6.86 20.28
N CYS A 32 32.42 -6.64 19.57
CA CYS A 32 32.55 -5.45 18.72
C CYS A 32 31.77 -5.64 17.39
N PRO A 33 31.38 -4.55 16.70
CA PRO A 33 30.62 -4.63 15.45
C PRO A 33 31.25 -5.52 14.37
N VAL A 34 32.59 -5.56 14.31
CA VAL A 34 33.32 -6.39 13.34
C VAL A 34 33.14 -7.88 13.60
N VAL A 35 33.36 -8.29 14.85
CA VAL A 35 33.15 -9.69 15.26
C VAL A 35 31.68 -10.04 15.06
N PHE A 36 30.75 -9.17 15.45
CA PHE A 36 29.32 -9.42 15.27
C PHE A 36 28.93 -9.67 13.80
N ILE A 37 29.36 -8.81 12.86
CA ILE A 37 29.05 -8.99 11.44
C ILE A 37 29.71 -10.25 10.88
N TYR A 38 30.93 -10.57 11.32
CA TYR A 38 31.59 -11.82 10.95
C TYR A 38 30.80 -13.04 11.45
N LEU A 39 30.42 -13.07 12.73
CA LEU A 39 29.60 -14.16 13.26
C LEU A 39 28.27 -14.26 12.50
N LEU A 40 27.64 -13.12 12.18
CA LEU A 40 26.37 -13.06 11.44
C LEU A 40 26.49 -13.70 10.05
N LYS A 41 27.61 -13.44 9.36
CA LYS A 41 27.99 -14.11 8.12
C LYS A 41 28.09 -15.61 8.32
N GLU A 42 28.89 -16.08 9.27
CA GLU A 42 29.10 -17.51 9.50
C GLU A 42 27.79 -18.24 9.83
N CYS A 43 26.96 -17.65 10.69
CA CYS A 43 25.62 -18.15 10.98
C CYS A 43 24.72 -18.24 9.73
N TYR A 44 24.79 -17.24 8.86
CA TYR A 44 24.00 -17.27 7.63
C TYR A 44 24.48 -18.35 6.66
N VAL A 45 25.80 -18.47 6.46
CA VAL A 45 26.43 -19.42 5.54
C VAL A 45 26.19 -20.87 5.99
N HIS A 46 26.39 -21.17 7.28
CA HIS A 46 26.25 -22.52 7.82
C HIS A 46 24.81 -22.92 8.16
N GLY A 47 23.86 -21.97 8.08
CA GLY A 47 22.45 -22.26 8.35
C GLY A 47 21.80 -23.15 7.29
N THR A 48 21.23 -24.28 7.70
CA THR A 48 20.58 -25.26 6.79
C THR A 48 19.13 -24.92 6.40
N ARG A 49 18.55 -23.86 6.98
CA ARG A 49 17.17 -23.42 6.68
C ARG A 49 17.10 -22.65 5.36
N LYS A 50 15.92 -22.67 4.71
CA LYS A 50 15.59 -21.77 3.58
C LYS A 50 15.70 -20.30 4.00
N SER A 51 15.83 -19.41 3.01
CA SER A 51 16.12 -17.97 3.20
C SER A 51 15.15 -17.26 4.15
N SER A 52 13.83 -17.36 3.96
CA SER A 52 12.87 -16.61 4.79
C SER A 52 12.82 -17.07 6.26
N PRO A 53 12.76 -18.39 6.58
CA PRO A 53 12.89 -18.85 7.96
C PRO A 53 14.24 -18.50 8.60
N LYS A 54 15.33 -18.51 7.82
CA LYS A 54 16.67 -18.10 8.26
C LYS A 54 16.68 -16.62 8.64
N PHE A 55 16.15 -15.76 7.77
CA PHE A 55 16.03 -14.32 8.01
C PHE A 55 15.24 -14.03 9.29
N ARG A 56 14.07 -14.64 9.47
CA ARG A 56 13.24 -14.44 10.67
C ARG A 56 13.95 -14.87 11.95
N ALA A 57 14.65 -16.00 11.91
CA ALA A 57 15.40 -16.49 13.06
C ALA A 57 16.56 -15.56 13.42
N LEU A 58 17.32 -15.09 12.43
CA LEU A 58 18.40 -14.12 12.66
C LEU A 58 17.84 -12.78 13.17
N GLN A 59 16.72 -12.31 12.63
CA GLN A 59 16.08 -11.08 13.09
C GLN A 59 15.69 -11.17 14.58
N GLN A 60 15.15 -12.30 15.02
CA GLN A 60 14.82 -12.53 16.44
C GLN A 60 16.08 -12.50 17.33
N VAL A 61 17.15 -13.14 16.88
CA VAL A 61 18.44 -13.15 17.58
C VAL A 61 19.01 -11.73 17.69
N LEU A 62 18.95 -10.94 16.62
CA LEU A 62 19.41 -9.55 16.63
C LEU A 62 18.60 -8.67 17.57
N VAL A 63 17.28 -8.81 17.58
CA VAL A 63 16.42 -8.06 18.51
C VAL A 63 16.78 -8.38 19.96
N GLN A 64 16.99 -9.67 20.29
CA GLN A 64 17.44 -10.08 21.62
C GLN A 64 18.84 -9.53 21.95
N GLY A 65 19.76 -9.57 20.99
CA GLY A 65 21.10 -9.00 21.14
C GLY A 65 21.06 -7.51 21.45
N PHE A 66 20.19 -6.73 20.80
CA PHE A 66 20.01 -5.30 21.11
C PHE A 66 19.42 -5.07 22.51
N GLN A 67 18.48 -5.91 22.95
CA GLN A 67 17.90 -5.86 24.31
C GLN A 67 18.92 -6.14 25.40
N ASN A 68 19.96 -6.92 25.09
CA ASN A 68 21.02 -7.26 26.04
C ASN A 68 22.10 -6.16 26.17
N GLY A 69 21.88 -4.98 25.58
CA GLY A 69 22.70 -3.79 25.84
C GLY A 69 24.12 -3.90 25.29
N PRO A 70 24.31 -3.99 23.96
CA PRO A 70 25.65 -3.94 23.38
C PRO A 70 26.33 -2.60 23.71
N GLN A 71 27.64 -2.61 23.91
CA GLN A 71 28.43 -1.40 24.13
C GLN A 71 28.76 -0.71 22.79
N PRO A 72 28.70 0.64 22.68
CA PRO A 72 28.38 1.63 23.71
C PRO A 72 26.86 1.87 23.91
N GLY A 73 26.02 1.20 23.12
CA GLY A 73 24.57 1.21 23.19
C GLY A 73 23.98 0.61 21.91
N PRO A 74 22.75 0.05 21.94
CA PRO A 74 22.16 -0.67 20.79
C PRO A 74 22.05 0.18 19.53
N ALA A 75 21.68 1.45 19.64
CA ALA A 75 21.57 2.36 18.50
C ALA A 75 22.95 2.66 17.86
N VAL A 76 23.96 2.97 18.69
CA VAL A 76 25.31 3.26 18.19
C VAL A 76 25.94 2.01 17.60
N PHE A 77 25.76 0.87 18.26
CA PHE A 77 26.22 -0.43 17.78
C PHE A 77 25.63 -0.77 16.41
N ALA A 78 24.32 -0.59 16.24
CA ALA A 78 23.65 -0.79 14.94
C ALA A 78 24.20 0.17 13.87
N ALA A 79 24.42 1.45 14.20
CA ALA A 79 25.02 2.42 13.28
C ALA A 79 26.45 2.02 12.86
N GLN A 80 27.27 1.55 13.80
CA GLN A 80 28.64 1.09 13.55
C GLN A 80 28.69 -0.17 12.68
N CYS A 81 27.71 -1.06 12.79
CA CYS A 81 27.62 -2.23 11.91
C CYS A 81 27.58 -1.84 10.42
N PHE A 82 26.95 -0.72 10.05
CA PHE A 82 26.92 -0.25 8.66
C PHE A 82 28.27 0.27 8.16
N TYR A 83 29.20 0.65 9.03
CA TYR A 83 30.58 0.95 8.60
C TYR A 83 31.35 -0.31 8.24
N VAL A 84 31.07 -1.40 8.94
CA VAL A 84 31.82 -2.64 8.81
C VAL A 84 31.31 -3.49 7.64
N LEU A 85 30.00 -3.50 7.40
CA LEU A 85 29.36 -4.33 6.38
C LEU A 85 30.04 -4.27 4.99
N PRO A 86 30.37 -3.09 4.42
CA PRO A 86 31.03 -3.01 3.11
C PRO A 86 32.46 -3.56 3.11
N ILE A 87 33.15 -3.50 4.25
CA ILE A 87 34.53 -3.97 4.40
C ILE A 87 34.57 -5.50 4.36
N ILE A 88 33.61 -6.16 5.02
CA ILE A 88 33.51 -7.62 5.05
C ILE A 88 32.93 -8.16 3.72
N ASN A 89 32.31 -7.30 2.91
CA ASN A 89 31.75 -7.59 1.57
C ASN A 89 30.82 -8.82 1.52
N VAL A 90 29.90 -8.91 2.48
CA VAL A 90 28.95 -10.02 2.60
C VAL A 90 27.53 -9.52 2.40
N TYR A 91 26.79 -10.12 1.47
CA TYR A 91 25.34 -9.97 1.26
C TYR A 91 24.80 -8.59 1.65
N LEU A 92 25.46 -7.53 1.16
CA LEU A 92 25.38 -6.18 1.75
C LEU A 92 23.94 -5.71 1.91
N GLN A 93 23.13 -5.88 0.86
CA GLN A 93 21.72 -5.50 0.86
C GLN A 93 20.89 -6.33 1.84
N GLY A 94 21.10 -7.65 1.87
CA GLY A 94 20.35 -8.56 2.75
C GLY A 94 20.66 -8.33 4.22
N PHE A 95 21.93 -8.13 4.56
CA PHE A 95 22.34 -7.86 5.94
C PHE A 95 21.98 -6.45 6.38
N SER A 96 22.09 -5.46 5.50
CA SER A 96 21.58 -4.11 5.80
C SER A 96 20.09 -4.16 6.12
N HIS A 97 19.30 -4.85 5.30
CA HIS A 97 17.86 -5.03 5.56
C HIS A 97 17.60 -5.78 6.88
N LEU A 98 18.39 -6.80 7.19
CA LEU A 98 18.28 -7.55 8.44
C LEU A 98 18.54 -6.66 9.66
N ILE A 99 19.63 -5.89 9.66
CA ILE A 99 19.99 -4.98 10.76
C ILE A 99 18.95 -3.88 10.91
N ILE A 100 18.58 -3.21 9.81
CA ILE A 100 17.55 -2.15 9.80
C ILE A 100 16.25 -2.68 10.39
N SER A 101 15.71 -3.78 9.86
CA SER A 101 14.41 -4.31 10.31
C SER A 101 14.44 -4.86 11.74
N SER A 102 15.59 -5.39 12.19
CA SER A 102 15.77 -5.83 13.58
C SER A 102 15.81 -4.63 14.52
N PHE A 103 16.52 -3.57 14.14
CA PHE A 103 16.64 -2.36 14.95
C PHE A 103 15.30 -1.59 15.01
N GLU A 104 14.57 -1.45 13.91
CA GLU A 104 13.22 -0.88 13.92
C GLU A 104 12.26 -1.66 14.83
N ARG A 105 12.35 -2.99 14.82
CA ARG A 105 11.56 -3.84 15.71
C ARG A 105 11.94 -3.62 17.17
N PHE A 106 13.23 -3.51 17.47
CA PHE A 106 13.73 -3.18 18.78
C PHE A 106 13.21 -1.82 19.28
N LEU A 107 13.28 -0.77 18.44
CA LEU A 107 12.77 0.56 18.76
C LEU A 107 11.26 0.59 19.05
N LYS A 108 10.48 -0.32 18.46
CA LYS A 108 9.04 -0.46 18.75
C LYS A 108 8.75 -1.15 20.08
N MET A 109 9.70 -1.92 20.60
CA MET A 109 9.53 -2.73 21.82
C MET A 109 10.04 -1.99 23.06
N GLU A 110 11.07 -1.15 22.96
CA GLU A 110 11.52 -0.30 24.06
C GLU A 110 10.68 0.98 24.14
N SER A 111 10.02 1.19 25.29
CA SER A 111 9.21 2.39 25.57
C SER A 111 10.03 3.61 26.00
N THR A 112 11.36 3.50 26.01
CA THR A 112 12.27 4.49 26.61
C THR A 112 13.23 5.03 25.58
N GLN A 113 13.45 6.35 25.61
CA GLN A 113 14.42 7.06 24.77
C GLN A 113 15.82 6.50 24.96
N THR A 114 16.18 5.43 24.21
CA THR A 114 17.58 5.07 24.01
C THR A 114 18.27 6.34 23.50
N ASN A 115 19.39 6.73 24.10
CA ASN A 115 20.11 7.94 23.71
C ASN A 115 20.67 7.80 22.29
N ILE A 116 19.85 8.13 21.28
CA ILE A 116 20.12 7.98 19.84
C ILE A 116 21.05 9.09 19.33
N PHE A 117 21.45 10.05 20.18
CA PHE A 117 22.26 11.19 19.76
C PHE A 117 23.56 10.78 19.08
N ASP A 118 24.34 9.89 19.69
CA ASP A 118 25.60 9.42 19.07
C ASP A 118 25.32 8.59 17.81
N ALA A 119 24.25 7.80 17.81
CA ALA A 119 23.85 7.00 16.67
C ALA A 119 23.46 7.85 15.45
N LYS A 120 22.83 9.01 15.69
CA LYS A 120 22.57 10.04 14.67
C LYS A 120 23.85 10.58 14.07
N ILE A 121 24.85 10.89 14.89
CA ILE A 121 26.16 11.37 14.40
C ILE A 121 26.88 10.29 13.59
N TRP A 122 26.88 9.04 14.05
CA TRP A 122 27.45 7.91 13.29
C TRP A 122 26.74 7.72 11.94
N SER A 123 25.41 7.78 11.93
CA SER A 123 24.60 7.65 10.72
C SER A 123 24.76 8.83 9.77
N ALA A 124 24.92 10.05 10.30
CA ALA A 124 25.23 11.25 9.52
C ALA A 124 26.60 11.15 8.85
N LYS A 125 27.63 10.70 9.59
CA LYS A 125 28.94 10.41 9.00
C LYS A 125 28.83 9.33 7.92
N LEU A 126 27.95 8.34 8.09
CA LEU A 126 27.76 7.28 7.10
C LEU A 126 27.15 7.86 5.83
N PHE A 127 26.13 8.71 5.97
CA PHE A 127 25.54 9.46 4.87
C PHE A 127 26.59 10.25 4.11
N VAL A 128 27.43 11.03 4.80
CA VAL A 128 28.51 11.81 4.16
C VAL A 128 29.49 10.91 3.40
N ASN A 129 29.87 9.77 3.97
CA ASN A 129 30.79 8.84 3.32
C ASN A 129 30.17 8.17 2.07
N ILE A 130 28.90 7.77 2.13
CA ILE A 130 28.18 7.20 0.99
C ILE A 130 27.98 8.26 -0.10
N ALA A 131 27.54 9.46 0.25
CA ALA A 131 27.34 10.57 -0.68
C ALA A 131 28.64 11.00 -1.38
N ARG A 132 29.79 10.87 -0.70
CA ARG A 132 31.14 11.07 -1.28
C ARG A 132 31.69 9.84 -2.00
N CYS A 133 30.88 8.80 -2.23
CA CYS A 133 31.26 7.55 -2.87
C CYS A 133 32.43 6.82 -2.18
N ARG A 134 32.63 7.03 -0.87
CA ARG A 134 33.66 6.33 -0.07
C ARG A 134 33.19 4.97 0.42
N LEU A 135 31.88 4.78 0.53
CA LEU A 135 31.25 3.51 0.87
C LEU A 135 30.24 3.16 -0.22
N ASN A 136 30.32 1.94 -0.74
CA ASN A 136 29.43 1.47 -1.81
C ASN A 136 28.15 0.89 -1.21
N TYR A 137 27.12 1.72 -1.06
CA TYR A 137 25.80 1.33 -0.60
C TYR A 137 24.74 1.66 -1.66
N ASP A 138 23.71 0.82 -1.74
CA ASP A 138 22.49 1.15 -2.47
C ASP A 138 21.80 2.36 -1.82
N GLU A 139 21.34 3.29 -2.66
CA GLU A 139 20.72 4.54 -2.26
C GLU A 139 19.47 4.33 -1.37
N LYS A 140 18.72 3.23 -1.59
CA LYS A 140 17.55 2.88 -0.78
C LYS A 140 17.94 2.46 0.64
N ILE A 141 19.12 1.85 0.81
CA ILE A 141 19.64 1.51 2.14
C ILE A 141 20.01 2.80 2.87
N LEU A 142 20.69 3.72 2.18
CA LEU A 142 21.05 5.02 2.74
C LEU A 142 19.81 5.78 3.24
N VAL A 143 18.77 5.89 2.40
CA VAL A 143 17.49 6.52 2.76
C VAL A 143 16.88 5.90 4.01
N LYS A 144 16.88 4.57 4.12
CA LYS A 144 16.37 3.88 5.31
C LYS A 144 17.21 4.15 6.55
N ILE A 145 18.53 4.26 6.44
CA ILE A 145 19.40 4.61 7.57
C ILE A 145 19.07 6.03 8.05
N VAL A 146 18.94 6.99 7.12
CA VAL A 146 18.55 8.36 7.45
C VAL A 146 17.19 8.40 8.18
N ASP A 147 16.21 7.64 7.69
CA ASP A 147 14.87 7.56 8.28
C ASP A 147 14.89 6.93 9.69
N VAL A 148 15.48 5.74 9.83
CA VAL A 148 15.43 4.96 11.08
C VAL A 148 16.19 5.65 12.21
N PHE A 149 17.34 6.25 11.90
CA PHE A 149 18.11 6.99 12.91
C PHE A 149 17.65 8.44 13.10
N LYS A 150 16.68 8.91 12.30
CA LYS A 150 16.15 10.28 12.35
C LYS A 150 17.27 11.32 12.27
N VAL A 151 18.14 11.15 11.28
CA VAL A 151 19.28 12.03 11.00
C VAL A 151 18.77 13.37 10.47
N ASP A 152 19.15 14.47 11.09
CA ASP A 152 18.81 15.83 10.66
C ASP A 152 20.01 16.58 10.06
N LEU A 153 19.78 17.79 9.52
CA LEU A 153 20.83 18.63 8.94
C LEU A 153 21.90 19.03 9.96
N SER A 154 21.55 19.21 11.24
CA SER A 154 22.53 19.52 12.29
C SER A 154 23.50 18.36 12.51
N ASN A 155 23.00 17.12 12.44
CA ASN A 155 23.84 15.93 12.55
C ASN A 155 24.82 15.83 11.37
N ILE A 156 24.35 16.09 10.16
CA ILE A 156 25.21 16.13 8.95
C ILE A 156 26.24 17.26 9.05
N GLY A 157 25.85 18.44 9.51
CA GLY A 157 26.76 19.57 9.71
C GLY A 157 27.89 19.21 10.67
N LYS A 158 27.57 18.58 11.81
CA LYS A 158 28.58 18.07 12.76
C LYS A 158 29.47 16.98 12.15
N ALA A 159 28.93 16.15 11.26
CA ALA A 159 29.70 15.11 10.57
C ALA A 159 30.69 15.68 9.53
N ILE A 160 30.35 16.81 8.90
CA ILE A 160 31.20 17.47 7.89
C ILE A 160 32.23 18.38 8.56
N CYS A 161 31.79 19.26 9.45
CA CYS A 161 32.59 20.37 9.99
C CYS A 161 33.23 20.06 11.35
N GLY A 162 32.83 18.95 12.00
CA GLY A 162 33.20 18.65 13.37
C GLY A 162 32.31 19.36 14.40
N SER A 163 32.44 18.96 15.66
CA SER A 163 31.59 19.44 16.77
C SER A 163 31.88 20.87 17.24
N HIS A 164 33.00 21.46 16.82
CA HIS A 164 33.47 22.77 17.29
C HIS A 164 33.00 23.94 16.43
N VAL A 165 32.36 23.66 15.29
CA VAL A 165 31.92 24.70 14.35
C VAL A 165 30.54 25.24 14.76
N ASN A 166 30.34 26.54 14.55
CA ASN A 166 29.05 27.21 14.77
C ASN A 166 27.91 26.39 14.14
N SER A 167 26.87 26.11 14.93
CA SER A 167 25.73 25.26 14.52
C SER A 167 25.04 25.77 13.26
N GLU A 168 25.01 27.08 13.04
CA GLU A 168 24.37 27.68 11.87
C GLU A 168 25.21 27.46 10.60
N ILE A 169 26.52 27.72 10.68
CA ILE A 169 27.46 27.46 9.58
C ILE A 169 27.47 25.96 9.22
N GLY A 170 27.46 25.09 10.24
CA GLY A 170 27.37 23.65 10.06
C GLY A 170 26.07 23.23 9.37
N ARG A 171 24.93 23.84 9.73
CA ARG A 171 23.63 23.57 9.11
C ARG A 171 23.60 24.00 7.64
N GLN A 172 24.05 25.21 7.32
CA GLN A 172 24.12 25.72 5.94
C GLN A 172 25.04 24.86 5.06
N THR A 173 26.19 24.47 5.60
CA THR A 173 27.12 23.56 4.91
C THR A 173 26.47 22.20 4.63
N ALA A 174 25.71 21.67 5.59
CA ALA A 174 24.98 20.41 5.43
C ALA A 174 23.88 20.52 4.38
N GLU A 175 23.14 21.61 4.35
CA GLU A 175 22.08 21.86 3.38
C GLU A 175 22.62 21.88 1.95
N ILE A 176 23.66 22.67 1.69
CA ILE A 176 24.34 22.71 0.38
C ILE A 176 24.84 21.31 -0.02
N PHE A 177 25.48 20.59 0.91
CA PHE A 177 25.99 19.25 0.66
C PHE A 177 24.88 18.25 0.31
N VAL A 178 23.77 18.28 1.05
CA VAL A 178 22.61 17.41 0.81
C VAL A 178 21.93 17.77 -0.50
N GLN A 179 21.74 19.06 -0.81
CA GLN A 179 21.18 19.53 -2.08
C GLN A 179 22.01 19.00 -3.27
N GLN A 180 23.34 19.13 -3.21
CA GLN A 180 24.23 18.60 -4.26
C GLN A 180 24.08 17.08 -4.43
N TYR A 181 23.93 16.34 -3.33
CA TYR A 181 23.70 14.90 -3.42
C TYR A 181 22.34 14.56 -4.03
N ILE A 182 21.29 15.29 -3.68
CA ILE A 182 19.94 15.13 -4.25
C ILE A 182 19.94 15.42 -5.75
N LEU A 183 20.64 16.46 -6.21
CA LEU A 183 20.76 16.75 -7.64
C LEU A 183 21.40 15.57 -8.41
N LYS A 184 22.45 14.95 -7.85
CA LYS A 184 23.03 13.73 -8.44
C LYS A 184 22.06 12.55 -8.48
N LEU A 185 21.18 12.42 -7.49
CA LEU A 185 20.11 11.40 -7.51
C LEU A 185 19.11 11.68 -8.63
N ILE A 186 18.74 12.93 -8.83
CA ILE A 186 17.81 13.37 -9.89
C ILE A 186 18.42 13.10 -11.27
N GLU A 187 19.70 13.42 -11.48
CA GLU A 187 20.45 13.13 -12.71
C GLU A 187 20.48 11.63 -13.03
N ARG A 188 20.49 10.78 -12.01
CA ARG A 188 20.44 9.31 -12.13
C ARG A 188 19.03 8.74 -12.20
N SER A 189 18.00 9.59 -12.28
CA SER A 189 16.59 9.19 -12.25
C SER A 189 16.17 8.43 -10.97
N SER A 190 16.89 8.62 -9.86
CA SER A 190 16.56 8.04 -8.54
C SER A 190 15.56 8.91 -7.78
N TYR A 191 14.39 9.14 -8.40
CA TYR A 191 13.41 10.13 -7.96
C TYR A 191 12.79 9.82 -6.61
N THR A 192 12.53 8.55 -6.30
CA THR A 192 11.95 8.15 -5.01
C THR A 192 12.85 8.48 -3.84
N SER A 193 14.16 8.32 -4.02
CA SER A 193 15.18 8.61 -3.01
C SER A 193 15.38 10.12 -2.89
N ALA A 194 15.44 10.82 -4.03
CA ALA A 194 15.53 12.28 -4.06
C ALA A 194 14.36 12.95 -3.32
N VAL A 195 13.12 12.61 -3.67
CA VAL A 195 11.92 13.15 -3.01
C VAL A 195 11.87 12.81 -1.52
N PHE A 196 12.29 11.61 -1.13
CA PHE A 196 12.40 11.27 0.29
C PHE A 196 13.34 12.25 1.02
N LEU A 197 14.55 12.48 0.49
CA LEU A 197 15.55 13.31 1.17
C LEU A 197 15.14 14.79 1.19
N LEU A 198 14.51 15.28 0.14
CA LEU A 198 13.95 16.64 0.10
C LEU A 198 12.93 16.87 1.21
N GLU A 199 11.95 15.96 1.33
CA GLU A 199 10.95 16.02 2.39
C GLU A 199 11.59 15.89 3.77
N HIS A 200 12.43 14.88 3.96
CA HIS A 200 13.06 14.56 5.25
C HIS A 200 13.91 15.72 5.78
N PHE A 201 14.65 16.41 4.92
CA PHE A 201 15.45 17.57 5.29
C PHE A 201 14.73 18.91 5.13
N SER A 202 13.46 18.89 4.72
CA SER A 202 12.64 20.08 4.50
C SER A 202 13.20 21.06 3.46
N ILE A 203 13.86 20.54 2.43
CA ILE A 203 14.47 21.32 1.34
C ILE A 203 13.42 21.53 0.24
N ARG A 204 13.11 22.81 -0.05
CA ARG A 204 12.09 23.21 -1.03
C ARG A 204 12.66 23.86 -2.29
N GLU A 205 13.95 24.20 -2.26
CA GLU A 205 14.64 24.99 -3.28
C GLU A 205 15.03 24.12 -4.49
N LEU A 206 14.02 23.71 -5.26
CA LEU A 206 14.21 23.04 -6.55
C LEU A 206 13.53 23.83 -7.66
N GLU A 207 13.90 23.50 -8.90
CA GLU A 207 13.26 24.06 -10.08
C GLU A 207 11.75 23.82 -10.05
N ASP A 208 10.95 24.85 -10.36
CA ASP A 208 9.48 24.77 -10.44
C ASP A 208 9.01 23.66 -11.40
N SER A 209 9.85 23.30 -12.38
CA SER A 209 9.61 22.23 -13.36
C SER A 209 9.81 20.81 -12.81
N PHE A 210 10.30 20.64 -11.58
CA PHE A 210 10.64 19.32 -11.04
C PHE A 210 9.43 18.39 -10.97
N LEU A 211 8.25 18.92 -10.62
CA LEU A 211 7.01 18.16 -10.62
C LEU A 211 6.67 17.61 -12.02
N LEU A 212 6.84 18.43 -13.06
CA LEU A 212 6.61 18.03 -14.46
C LEU A 212 7.59 16.93 -14.88
N ARG A 213 8.87 17.07 -14.50
CA ARG A 213 9.90 16.05 -14.75
C ARG A 213 9.55 14.69 -14.12
N LEU A 214 8.98 14.69 -12.90
CA LEU A 214 8.50 13.45 -12.25
C LEU A 214 7.33 12.84 -13.03
N MET A 215 6.40 13.66 -13.52
CA MET A 215 5.25 13.21 -14.30
C MET A 215 5.67 12.65 -15.67
N ASP A 216 6.64 13.28 -16.33
CA ASP A 216 7.23 12.80 -17.60
C ASP A 216 7.94 11.47 -17.44
N SER A 217 8.66 11.30 -16.33
CA SER A 217 9.33 10.05 -15.98
C SER A 217 8.37 8.95 -15.48
N LYS A 218 7.05 9.23 -15.43
CA LYS A 218 6.00 8.34 -14.91
C LYS A 218 6.19 7.94 -13.44
N GLU A 219 6.94 8.75 -12.68
CA GLU A 219 7.19 8.54 -11.25
C GLU A 219 6.06 9.12 -10.40
N TYR A 220 4.84 8.64 -10.64
CA TYR A 220 3.62 9.22 -10.09
C TYR A 220 3.63 9.28 -8.56
N LYS A 221 4.08 8.21 -7.89
CA LYS A 221 4.15 8.17 -6.43
C LYS A 221 5.13 9.21 -5.85
N ALA A 222 6.25 9.43 -6.54
CA ALA A 222 7.21 10.46 -6.14
C ALA A 222 6.62 11.86 -6.40
N ALA A 223 5.90 12.05 -7.51
CA ALA A 223 5.19 13.29 -7.81
C ALA A 223 4.11 13.62 -6.77
N GLU A 224 3.27 12.66 -6.36
CA GLU A 224 2.28 12.82 -5.30
C GLU A 224 2.96 13.22 -3.99
N ARG A 225 4.01 12.49 -3.59
CA ARG A 225 4.76 12.78 -2.36
C ARG A 225 5.38 14.18 -2.37
N TRP A 226 5.99 14.58 -3.48
CA TRP A 226 6.58 15.91 -3.64
C TRP A 226 5.51 17.01 -3.57
N ALA A 227 4.41 16.84 -4.31
CA ALA A 227 3.32 17.81 -4.31
C ALA A 227 2.68 17.96 -2.92
N THR A 228 2.47 16.85 -2.19
CA THR A 228 1.96 16.89 -0.80
C THR A 228 2.91 17.66 0.12
N PHE A 229 4.23 17.44 -0.01
CA PHE A 229 5.23 18.14 0.79
C PHE A 229 5.28 19.66 0.48
N MET A 230 5.20 20.04 -0.78
CA MET A 230 5.18 21.45 -1.19
C MET A 230 3.87 22.16 -0.84
N GLY A 231 2.77 21.40 -0.77
CA GLY A 231 1.47 21.85 -0.28
C GLY A 231 0.41 21.99 -1.38
N LYS A 232 -0.72 22.57 -0.99
CA LYS A 232 -1.98 22.57 -1.76
C LYS A 232 -1.84 23.09 -3.20
N GLN A 233 -1.06 24.15 -3.42
CA GLN A 233 -0.85 24.72 -4.76
C GLN A 233 -0.21 23.70 -5.72
N HIS A 234 0.82 22.98 -5.26
CA HIS A 234 1.50 21.97 -6.07
C HIS A 234 0.62 20.74 -6.31
N LEU A 235 -0.24 20.39 -5.34
CA LEU A 235 -1.24 19.34 -5.54
C LEU A 235 -2.28 19.71 -6.60
N CYS A 236 -2.70 20.98 -6.68
CA CYS A 236 -3.57 21.45 -7.76
C CYS A 236 -2.90 21.32 -9.13
N VAL A 237 -1.63 21.71 -9.24
CA VAL A 237 -0.84 21.54 -10.47
C VAL A 237 -0.72 20.07 -10.84
N LEU A 238 -0.42 19.19 -9.88
CA LEU A 238 -0.35 17.74 -10.12
C LEU A 238 -1.67 17.19 -10.66
N VAL A 239 -2.81 17.59 -10.07
CA VAL A 239 -4.13 17.13 -10.52
C VAL A 239 -4.45 17.62 -11.93
N GLN A 240 -4.15 18.89 -12.24
CA GLN A 240 -4.32 19.44 -13.58
C GLN A 240 -3.48 18.65 -14.61
N GLU A 241 -2.20 18.42 -14.31
CA GLU A 241 -1.30 17.60 -15.14
C GLU A 241 -1.82 16.18 -15.35
N CYS A 242 -2.47 15.59 -14.34
CA CYS A 242 -3.11 14.29 -14.49
C CYS A 242 -4.25 14.33 -15.51
N PHE A 243 -5.06 15.39 -15.54
CA PHE A 243 -6.13 15.53 -16.53
C PHE A 243 -5.58 15.76 -17.94
N ASP A 244 -4.59 16.62 -18.08
CA ASP A 244 -3.95 16.92 -19.36
C ASP A 244 -3.35 15.64 -19.99
N ARG A 245 -2.86 14.73 -19.14
CA ARG A 245 -2.30 13.43 -19.54
C ARG A 245 -3.35 12.29 -19.60
N LYS A 246 -4.64 12.57 -19.43
CA LYS A 246 -5.75 11.59 -19.42
C LYS A 246 -5.63 10.51 -18.34
N LEU A 247 -5.03 10.85 -17.20
CA LEU A 247 -4.86 10.00 -16.03
C LEU A 247 -6.00 10.20 -15.02
N ASP A 248 -7.26 10.22 -15.47
CA ASP A 248 -8.48 10.36 -14.65
C ASP A 248 -8.47 9.42 -13.44
N SER A 249 -7.92 8.22 -13.65
CA SER A 249 -7.86 7.17 -12.65
C SER A 249 -7.03 7.57 -11.43
N TYR A 250 -5.94 8.28 -11.68
CA TYR A 250 -4.94 8.68 -10.72
C TYR A 250 -5.28 10.05 -10.11
N ALA A 251 -5.73 11.00 -10.92
CA ALA A 251 -6.14 12.34 -10.47
C ALA A 251 -7.13 12.28 -9.29
N TYR A 252 -8.16 11.44 -9.41
CA TYR A 252 -9.15 11.23 -8.35
C TYR A 252 -8.55 10.63 -7.06
N GLU A 253 -7.58 9.71 -7.18
CA GLU A 253 -6.96 9.11 -6.00
C GLU A 253 -6.14 10.16 -5.24
N VAL A 254 -5.44 11.03 -5.97
CA VAL A 254 -4.74 12.18 -5.41
C VAL A 254 -5.72 13.14 -4.73
N ILE A 255 -6.83 13.51 -5.40
CA ILE A 255 -7.90 14.35 -4.84
C ILE A 255 -8.46 13.74 -3.54
N ARG A 256 -8.76 12.44 -3.56
CA ARG A 256 -9.39 11.73 -2.45
C ARG A 256 -8.48 11.64 -1.23
N LYS A 257 -7.20 11.29 -1.42
CA LYS A 257 -6.25 11.11 -0.31
C LYS A 257 -5.84 12.43 0.34
N ASN A 258 -5.75 13.51 -0.45
CA ASN A 258 -5.28 14.81 0.01
C ASN A 258 -6.44 15.79 0.33
N ASN A 259 -7.67 15.29 0.44
CA ASN A 259 -8.88 16.06 0.78
C ASN A 259 -9.15 17.26 -0.15
N MET A 260 -8.84 17.16 -1.44
CA MET A 260 -8.97 18.27 -2.39
C MET A 260 -10.32 18.35 -3.10
N ARG A 261 -11.40 18.10 -2.37
CA ARG A 261 -12.75 17.99 -2.97
C ARG A 261 -13.32 19.35 -3.38
N GLU A 262 -12.97 20.39 -2.64
CA GLU A 262 -13.49 21.75 -2.86
C GLU A 262 -12.85 22.42 -4.08
N GLU A 263 -11.61 22.03 -4.40
CA GLU A 263 -10.83 22.56 -5.52
C GLU A 263 -11.21 21.88 -6.84
N PHE A 264 -11.67 20.63 -6.78
CA PHE A 264 -12.04 19.84 -7.95
C PHE A 264 -13.41 19.16 -7.80
N PRO A 265 -14.49 19.91 -7.48
CA PRO A 265 -15.80 19.32 -7.20
C PRO A 265 -16.34 18.58 -8.42
N VAL A 266 -16.30 19.23 -9.60
CA VAL A 266 -16.83 18.68 -10.85
C VAL A 266 -16.20 17.33 -11.18
N VAL A 267 -14.88 17.21 -11.09
CA VAL A 267 -14.21 15.96 -11.48
C VAL A 267 -14.43 14.85 -10.45
N TYR A 268 -14.46 15.22 -9.17
CA TYR A 268 -14.78 14.27 -8.11
C TYR A 268 -16.19 13.69 -8.28
N HIS A 269 -17.17 14.54 -8.65
CA HIS A 269 -18.56 14.13 -8.92
C HIS A 269 -18.67 13.27 -10.19
N GLN A 270 -18.13 13.72 -11.32
CA GLN A 270 -18.21 13.00 -12.61
C GLN A 270 -17.69 11.55 -12.53
N ARG A 271 -16.62 11.31 -11.76
CA ARG A 271 -16.10 9.95 -11.63
C ARG A 271 -16.97 9.06 -10.75
N LYS A 272 -17.57 9.62 -9.70
CA LYS A 272 -18.56 8.90 -8.89
C LYS A 272 -19.77 8.53 -9.74
N GLU A 273 -20.27 9.46 -10.55
CA GLU A 273 -21.35 9.22 -11.52
C GLU A 273 -20.99 8.10 -12.50
N ARG A 274 -19.81 8.13 -13.14
CA ARG A 274 -19.38 7.04 -14.04
C ARG A 274 -19.36 5.66 -13.36
N LYS A 275 -18.91 5.58 -12.09
CA LYS A 275 -18.94 4.32 -11.33
C LYS A 275 -20.37 3.89 -11.01
N LEU A 276 -21.23 4.85 -10.65
CA LEU A 276 -22.63 4.63 -10.35
C LEU A 276 -23.40 4.13 -11.58
N LYS A 277 -23.18 4.77 -12.73
CA LYS A 277 -23.72 4.37 -14.03
C LYS A 277 -23.36 2.93 -14.37
N LYS A 278 -22.09 2.54 -14.23
CA LYS A 278 -21.65 1.15 -14.45
C LYS A 278 -22.31 0.12 -13.52
N LEU A 279 -22.71 0.50 -12.31
CA LEU A 279 -23.42 -0.38 -11.39
C LEU A 279 -24.91 -0.47 -11.77
N ALA A 280 -25.51 0.66 -12.13
CA ALA A 280 -26.89 0.75 -12.61
C ALA A 280 -27.10 -0.04 -13.92
N GLU A 281 -26.19 0.09 -14.89
CA GLU A 281 -26.19 -0.67 -16.14
C GLU A 281 -26.13 -2.20 -15.92
N LYS A 282 -25.56 -2.65 -14.80
CA LYS A 282 -25.51 -4.07 -14.40
C LYS A 282 -26.71 -4.51 -13.56
N GLY A 283 -27.69 -3.63 -13.33
CA GLY A 283 -28.84 -3.89 -12.48
C GLY A 283 -28.52 -3.97 -10.98
N CYS A 284 -27.30 -3.62 -10.54
CA CYS A 284 -26.87 -3.69 -9.14
C CYS A 284 -27.34 -2.47 -8.33
N TRP A 285 -28.64 -2.22 -8.28
CA TRP A 285 -29.23 -0.98 -7.75
C TRP A 285 -28.95 -0.75 -6.26
N ASP A 286 -29.02 -1.78 -5.42
CA ASP A 286 -28.81 -1.64 -3.97
C ASP A 286 -27.34 -1.32 -3.63
N VAL A 287 -26.41 -1.89 -4.41
CA VAL A 287 -24.98 -1.58 -4.30
C VAL A 287 -24.68 -0.17 -4.80
N ALA A 288 -25.33 0.27 -5.88
CA ALA A 288 -25.23 1.63 -6.38
C ALA A 288 -25.74 2.64 -5.34
N GLU A 289 -26.90 2.38 -4.74
CA GLU A 289 -27.49 3.18 -3.67
C GLU A 289 -26.54 3.31 -2.48
N ALA A 290 -26.00 2.20 -1.96
CA ALA A 290 -25.04 2.23 -0.86
C ALA A 290 -23.76 3.05 -1.17
N ARG A 291 -23.32 3.08 -2.43
CA ARG A 291 -22.13 3.83 -2.90
C ARG A 291 -22.36 5.34 -3.01
N THR A 292 -23.61 5.80 -2.97
CA THR A 292 -23.92 7.24 -2.94
C THR A 292 -23.57 7.87 -1.59
N HIS A 293 -23.47 7.09 -0.51
CA HIS A 293 -23.24 7.58 0.86
C HIS A 293 -24.22 8.72 1.25
N ASN A 294 -25.48 8.63 0.82
CA ASN A 294 -26.52 9.64 1.03
C ASN A 294 -26.21 11.02 0.43
N ASP A 295 -25.29 11.10 -0.53
CA ASP A 295 -25.05 12.30 -1.32
C ASP A 295 -26.27 12.58 -2.21
N ARG A 296 -26.96 13.70 -1.95
CA ARG A 296 -28.24 14.04 -2.60
C ARG A 296 -28.11 14.13 -4.12
N GLN A 297 -26.98 14.63 -4.64
CA GLN A 297 -26.78 14.77 -6.09
C GLN A 297 -26.57 13.40 -6.75
N LEU A 298 -25.80 12.50 -6.11
CA LEU A 298 -25.60 11.14 -6.62
C LEU A 298 -26.88 10.29 -6.52
N LEU A 299 -27.69 10.51 -5.49
CA LEU A 299 -29.00 9.87 -5.37
C LEU A 299 -29.96 10.33 -6.47
N GLN A 300 -30.01 11.64 -6.76
CA GLN A 300 -30.78 12.17 -7.90
C GLN A 300 -30.29 11.60 -9.24
N TYR A 301 -28.97 11.48 -9.43
CA TYR A 301 -28.41 10.84 -10.62
C TYR A 301 -28.75 9.35 -10.70
N LEU A 302 -28.78 8.62 -9.58
CA LEU A 302 -29.22 7.22 -9.54
C LEU A 302 -30.69 7.06 -9.92
N VAL A 303 -31.55 7.97 -9.45
CA VAL A 303 -32.97 8.03 -9.83
C VAL A 303 -33.11 8.28 -11.33
N TYR A 304 -32.36 9.23 -11.87
CA TYR A 304 -32.32 9.49 -13.31
C TYR A 304 -31.93 8.24 -14.12
N LEU A 305 -30.87 7.55 -13.72
CA LEU A 305 -30.43 6.29 -14.36
C LEU A 305 -31.51 5.20 -14.28
N ALA A 306 -32.22 5.08 -13.15
CA ALA A 306 -33.32 4.13 -12.99
C ALA A 306 -34.54 4.51 -13.86
N MET A 307 -34.81 5.80 -14.03
CA MET A 307 -35.84 6.29 -14.95
C MET A 307 -35.51 5.98 -16.40
N GLU A 308 -34.28 6.29 -16.85
CA GLU A 308 -33.81 5.96 -18.20
C GLU A 308 -33.87 4.46 -18.49
N ALA A 309 -33.51 3.63 -17.52
CA ALA A 309 -33.55 2.18 -17.64
C ALA A 309 -34.96 1.56 -17.46
N GLY A 310 -35.99 2.37 -17.20
CA GLY A 310 -37.38 1.92 -17.07
C GLY A 310 -37.74 1.25 -15.73
N TYR A 311 -36.86 1.29 -14.72
CA TYR A 311 -37.07 0.67 -13.40
C TYR A 311 -37.96 1.54 -12.47
N ARG A 312 -39.24 1.66 -12.83
CA ARG A 312 -40.21 2.53 -12.12
C ARG A 312 -40.38 2.21 -10.63
N ASP A 313 -40.35 0.94 -10.25
CA ASP A 313 -40.49 0.54 -8.85
C ASP A 313 -39.27 1.02 -8.03
N LYS A 314 -38.06 0.91 -8.59
CA LYS A 314 -36.84 1.39 -7.94
C LYS A 314 -36.80 2.92 -7.85
N VAL A 315 -37.28 3.63 -8.87
CA VAL A 315 -37.45 5.09 -8.84
C VAL A 315 -38.35 5.49 -7.67
N LYS A 316 -39.51 4.85 -7.54
CA LYS A 316 -40.46 5.13 -6.45
C LYS A 316 -39.86 4.80 -5.07
N GLU A 317 -39.16 3.68 -4.96
CA GLU A 317 -38.46 3.27 -3.73
C GLU A 317 -37.43 4.32 -3.30
N LEU A 318 -36.54 4.73 -4.21
CA LEU A 318 -35.48 5.71 -3.95
C LEU A 318 -36.06 7.09 -3.61
N CYS A 319 -37.06 7.56 -4.38
CA CYS A 319 -37.71 8.85 -4.12
C CYS A 319 -38.39 8.87 -2.74
N ASN A 320 -39.07 7.79 -2.36
CA ASN A 320 -39.74 7.69 -1.06
C ASN A 320 -38.74 7.59 0.09
N ARG A 321 -37.71 6.74 -0.05
CA ARG A 321 -36.71 6.50 1.01
C ARG A 321 -35.90 7.75 1.34
N TYR A 322 -35.61 8.58 0.35
CA TYR A 322 -34.75 9.76 0.50
C TYR A 322 -35.47 11.10 0.36
N SER A 323 -36.81 11.11 0.29
CA SER A 323 -37.63 12.31 0.12
C SER A 323 -37.16 13.18 -1.06
N LEU A 324 -36.95 12.56 -2.22
CA LEU A 324 -36.50 13.24 -3.43
C LEU A 324 -37.70 13.71 -4.26
N GLU A 325 -37.84 15.03 -4.38
CA GLU A 325 -38.93 15.69 -5.12
C GLU A 325 -38.51 16.05 -6.56
N GLY A 326 -39.47 16.22 -7.46
CA GLY A 326 -39.23 16.63 -8.86
C GLY A 326 -39.23 15.51 -9.91
N PHE A 327 -39.23 14.24 -9.50
CA PHE A 327 -39.32 13.08 -10.40
C PHE A 327 -40.76 12.60 -10.66
N ALA A 328 -41.75 13.45 -10.35
CA ALA A 328 -43.17 13.08 -10.23
C ALA A 328 -43.91 12.83 -11.56
N ASN A 329 -43.32 13.14 -12.72
CA ASN A 329 -43.96 12.94 -14.03
C ASN A 329 -43.81 11.51 -14.58
N ILE A 330 -43.76 10.50 -13.70
CA ILE A 330 -43.80 9.08 -14.07
C ILE A 330 -45.16 8.72 -14.71
N LYS A 331 -46.19 9.55 -14.52
CA LYS A 331 -47.52 9.34 -15.12
C LYS A 331 -47.57 9.59 -16.63
N ASP A 332 -46.68 10.43 -17.20
CA ASP A 332 -46.66 10.67 -18.64
C ASP A 332 -45.95 9.54 -19.41
N LEU A 333 -45.04 8.83 -18.74
CA LEU A 333 -44.43 7.59 -19.22
C LEU A 333 -45.32 6.34 -19.02
N LYS A 334 -46.60 6.51 -18.66
CA LYS A 334 -47.58 5.41 -18.77
C LYS A 334 -47.93 5.14 -20.23
N ARG A 335 -47.90 6.15 -21.11
CA ARG A 335 -48.42 6.00 -22.47
C ARG A 335 -47.49 5.29 -23.46
N SER A 336 -46.20 5.17 -23.17
CA SER A 336 -45.23 4.55 -24.11
C SER A 336 -44.68 3.19 -23.68
N VAL A 337 -44.89 2.74 -22.42
CA VAL A 337 -44.34 1.47 -21.90
C VAL A 337 -45.42 0.38 -21.75
N GLU A 338 -46.65 0.63 -22.20
CA GLU A 338 -47.70 -0.38 -22.28
C GLU A 338 -47.40 -1.51 -23.29
N GLN A 339 -46.23 -1.52 -23.93
CA GLN A 339 -45.83 -2.55 -24.91
C GLN A 339 -44.63 -3.40 -24.47
N SER A 340 -44.36 -3.52 -23.17
CA SER A 340 -43.64 -4.71 -22.66
C SER A 340 -44.67 -5.70 -22.17
N HIS A 341 -45.19 -6.51 -23.10
CA HIS A 341 -46.10 -7.61 -22.78
C HIS A 341 -45.33 -8.62 -21.92
N TYR A 342 -45.50 -8.56 -20.61
CA TYR A 342 -45.21 -9.71 -19.75
C TYR A 342 -46.15 -10.83 -20.18
N LEU A 343 -45.60 -12.01 -20.45
CA LEU A 343 -46.42 -13.19 -20.75
C LEU A 343 -46.94 -13.72 -19.41
N GLU A 344 -48.24 -13.62 -19.17
CA GLU A 344 -48.84 -14.24 -18.00
C GLU A 344 -49.00 -15.74 -18.28
N LEU A 345 -48.83 -16.61 -17.27
CA LEU A 345 -48.91 -18.07 -17.46
C LEU A 345 -50.27 -18.51 -18.06
N LYS A 346 -51.33 -17.74 -17.83
CA LYS A 346 -52.67 -17.93 -18.41
C LYS A 346 -52.75 -17.58 -19.90
N ASP A 347 -51.79 -16.81 -20.43
CA ASP A 347 -51.70 -16.44 -21.84
C ASP A 347 -51.13 -17.60 -22.66
N PHE A 348 -50.48 -18.55 -22.01
CA PHE A 348 -50.15 -19.84 -22.58
C PHE A 348 -51.33 -20.78 -22.36
N SER A 349 -51.83 -21.41 -23.43
CA SER A 349 -52.75 -22.55 -23.33
C SER A 349 -51.99 -23.78 -22.81
N ILE A 350 -51.52 -23.72 -21.56
CA ILE A 350 -50.77 -24.79 -20.90
C ILE A 350 -51.78 -25.89 -20.56
N GLU A 351 -51.79 -26.94 -21.38
CA GLU A 351 -52.66 -28.10 -21.17
C GLU A 351 -52.18 -28.97 -20.00
N GLU A 352 -50.89 -28.92 -19.66
CA GLU A 352 -50.31 -29.76 -18.60
C GLU A 352 -49.07 -29.11 -17.96
N VAL A 353 -49.05 -29.00 -16.62
CA VAL A 353 -47.88 -28.56 -15.84
C VAL A 353 -47.27 -29.77 -15.16
N VAL A 354 -46.07 -30.16 -15.61
CA VAL A 354 -45.31 -31.27 -15.00
C VAL A 354 -44.34 -30.70 -13.96
N TRP A 355 -44.56 -31.04 -12.69
CA TRP A 355 -43.63 -30.71 -11.62
C TRP A 355 -42.57 -31.81 -11.49
N VAL A 356 -41.30 -31.44 -11.64
CA VAL A 356 -40.17 -32.35 -11.50
C VAL A 356 -39.52 -32.15 -10.14
N ASP A 357 -40.02 -32.85 -9.14
CA ASP A 357 -39.54 -32.77 -7.75
C ASP A 357 -38.75 -34.01 -7.30
N ASN A 358 -38.61 -35.02 -8.17
CA ASN A 358 -37.92 -36.26 -7.86
C ASN A 358 -37.21 -36.86 -9.09
N VAL A 359 -36.33 -37.84 -8.83
CA VAL A 359 -35.45 -38.45 -9.84
C VAL A 359 -36.24 -39.16 -10.95
N ASN A 360 -37.36 -39.80 -10.63
CA ASN A 360 -38.18 -40.48 -11.63
C ASN A 360 -38.89 -39.46 -12.54
N GLY A 361 -39.44 -38.39 -11.95
CA GLY A 361 -40.02 -37.28 -12.71
C GLY A 361 -39.01 -36.59 -13.63
N LEU A 362 -37.73 -36.53 -13.23
CA LEU A 362 -36.66 -35.97 -14.06
C LEU A 362 -36.35 -36.87 -15.26
N LEU A 363 -36.29 -38.18 -15.05
CA LEU A 363 -36.07 -39.16 -16.11
C LEU A 363 -37.20 -39.15 -17.13
N ASP A 364 -38.45 -39.16 -16.67
CA ASP A 364 -39.63 -39.15 -17.54
C ASP A 364 -39.74 -37.85 -18.35
N THR A 365 -39.44 -36.71 -17.72
CA THR A 365 -39.42 -35.40 -18.40
C THR A 365 -38.29 -35.31 -19.42
N THR A 366 -37.11 -35.86 -19.10
CA THR A 366 -35.98 -35.90 -20.02
C THR A 366 -36.32 -36.73 -21.26
N CYS A 367 -36.93 -37.90 -21.09
CA CYS A 367 -37.39 -38.75 -22.20
C CYS A 367 -38.46 -38.07 -23.08
N HIS A 368 -39.31 -37.22 -22.49
CA HIS A 368 -40.29 -36.43 -23.22
C HIS A 368 -39.65 -35.27 -24.00
N ILE A 369 -38.69 -34.57 -23.39
CA ILE A 369 -37.97 -33.45 -24.03
C ILE A 369 -37.13 -33.95 -25.21
N GLU A 370 -36.43 -35.07 -25.07
CA GLU A 370 -35.55 -35.61 -26.12
C GLU A 370 -36.30 -35.98 -27.41
N LYS A 371 -37.58 -36.35 -27.30
CA LYS A 371 -38.42 -36.75 -28.44
C LYS A 371 -39.18 -35.58 -29.07
N CYS A 372 -39.10 -34.39 -28.49
CA CYS A 372 -39.88 -33.22 -28.89
C CYS A 372 -38.99 -32.07 -29.36
N LYS A 373 -39.46 -31.27 -30.31
CA LYS A 373 -38.87 -29.96 -30.59
C LYS A 373 -39.27 -29.01 -29.47
N VAL A 374 -38.35 -28.75 -28.54
CA VAL A 374 -38.60 -27.86 -27.40
C VAL A 374 -38.12 -26.44 -27.72
N VAL A 375 -38.96 -25.46 -27.40
CA VAL A 375 -38.58 -24.05 -27.32
C VAL A 375 -38.40 -23.73 -25.84
N GLY A 376 -37.15 -23.48 -25.42
CA GLY A 376 -36.85 -23.05 -24.06
C GLY A 376 -37.06 -21.55 -23.90
N LEU A 377 -37.79 -21.14 -22.87
CA LEU A 377 -37.88 -19.75 -22.42
C LEU A 377 -37.00 -19.60 -21.18
N ASP A 378 -35.99 -18.75 -21.28
CA ASP A 378 -35.15 -18.35 -20.14
C ASP A 378 -35.87 -17.21 -19.41
N CYS A 379 -36.22 -17.43 -18.14
CA CYS A 379 -37.00 -16.49 -17.36
C CYS A 379 -36.39 -16.26 -15.98
N GLU A 380 -36.30 -14.99 -15.57
CA GLU A 380 -35.85 -14.63 -14.22
C GLU A 380 -37.03 -14.68 -13.24
N TRP A 381 -36.93 -15.53 -12.21
CA TRP A 381 -37.92 -15.57 -11.14
C TRP A 381 -37.56 -14.57 -10.03
N LYS A 382 -38.50 -13.69 -9.68
CA LYS A 382 -38.42 -12.83 -8.49
C LYS A 382 -39.30 -13.44 -7.39
N LEU A 383 -38.69 -13.86 -6.28
CA LEU A 383 -39.42 -14.29 -5.09
C LEU A 383 -40.23 -13.11 -4.50
N ASN A 384 -41.53 -13.31 -4.36
CA ASN A 384 -42.40 -12.42 -3.57
C ASN A 384 -42.45 -12.94 -2.12
N ASP A 385 -41.55 -12.48 -1.28
CA ASP A 385 -41.46 -12.90 0.13
C ASP A 385 -42.55 -12.29 1.05
N GLN A 386 -43.58 -11.65 0.48
CA GLN A 386 -44.69 -11.09 1.26
C GLN A 386 -45.92 -12.00 1.22
N LYS A 387 -46.25 -12.61 2.37
CA LYS A 387 -47.55 -13.24 2.61
C LYS A 387 -48.68 -12.24 2.29
N GLY A 388 -49.45 -12.50 1.22
CA GLY A 388 -50.57 -11.66 0.78
C GLY A 388 -50.32 -10.78 -0.45
N GLY A 389 -49.15 -10.86 -1.10
CA GLY A 389 -48.86 -10.14 -2.35
C GLY A 389 -49.53 -10.77 -3.59
N LEU A 390 -49.87 -9.92 -4.58
CA LEU A 390 -50.36 -10.33 -5.90
C LEU A 390 -49.33 -11.24 -6.62
N HIS A 391 -49.85 -12.15 -7.46
CA HIS A 391 -49.17 -13.30 -8.07
C HIS A 391 -47.73 -13.08 -8.55
N ASN A 392 -46.92 -14.14 -8.45
CA ASN A 392 -45.56 -14.20 -8.97
C ASN A 392 -45.53 -13.78 -10.43
N LYS A 393 -44.61 -12.86 -10.77
CA LYS A 393 -44.37 -12.43 -12.14
C LYS A 393 -43.11 -13.11 -12.65
N VAL A 394 -43.24 -13.74 -13.81
CA VAL A 394 -42.15 -14.35 -14.57
C VAL A 394 -41.64 -13.29 -15.55
N LYS A 395 -40.32 -13.14 -15.65
CA LYS A 395 -39.66 -12.11 -16.45
C LYS A 395 -39.07 -12.67 -17.72
#